data_AF-A0A1S8AD32-F1
#
_entry.id   AF-A0A1S8AD32-F1
#
_cell.length_a   1.000
_cell.length_b   1.000
_cell.length_c   1.000
_cell.angle_alpha   90.00
_cell.angle_beta   90.00
_cell.angle_gamma   90.00
#
_symmetry.space_group_name_H-M   'P 1'
#
loop_
_entity.id
_entity.type
_entity.pdbx_description
1 polymer ?
#
loop_
_entity_poly.entity_id
_entity_poly.type
_entity_poly.pdbx_seq_one_letter_code
_entity_poly.pdbx_strand_id
1 'polypeptide(L)'
;MADWVKQLSRGTTVNATVVLTGVVGRIGTISFTQEGNGTTTVEGNISGVTPGDHALVIHTYGNVNNVWITTGAPFKPAGTKGVIDNITVDVDGYCYF
;
A
#
# COMPACT_ATOMS: atom_id res chain seq x y z
N MET A 1 1.83 14.64 -27.33
CA MET A 1 1.93 14.31 -25.89
C MET A 1 1.54 12.85 -25.78
N ALA A 2 2.50 11.96 -25.52
CA ALA A 2 2.26 10.53 -25.64
C ALA A 2 1.42 10.01 -24.45
N ASP A 3 0.43 9.20 -24.79
CA ASP A 3 -0.64 8.71 -23.93
C ASP A 3 -0.14 7.48 -23.11
N TRP A 4 0.88 7.69 -22.27
CA TRP A 4 1.55 6.61 -21.52
C TRP A 4 0.70 5.99 -20.41
N VAL A 5 -0.49 6.52 -20.15
CA VAL A 5 -1.45 5.90 -19.24
C VAL A 5 -2.33 4.98 -20.07
N LYS A 6 -2.07 3.67 -20.01
CA LYS A 6 -3.05 2.68 -20.49
C LYS A 6 -4.33 2.89 -19.69
N GLN A 7 -5.31 3.58 -20.27
CA GLN A 7 -6.64 3.69 -19.71
C GLN A 7 -7.24 2.28 -19.63
N LEU A 8 -7.64 1.87 -18.44
CA LEU A 8 -8.31 0.60 -18.22
C LEU A 8 -9.76 0.75 -18.71
N SER A 9 -10.19 -0.14 -19.60
CA SER A 9 -11.58 -0.15 -20.08
C SER A 9 -12.55 -0.47 -18.94
N ARG A 10 -13.77 0.06 -19.00
CA ARG A 10 -14.84 -0.27 -18.06
C ARG A 10 -15.08 -1.79 -18.03
N GLY A 11 -15.17 -2.39 -16.85
CA GLY A 11 -15.29 -3.85 -16.66
C GLY A 11 -13.97 -4.62 -16.61
N THR A 12 -12.81 -3.96 -16.82
CA THR A 12 -11.50 -4.56 -16.55
C THR A 12 -11.10 -4.29 -15.11
N THR A 13 -10.82 -5.35 -14.35
CA THR A 13 -10.27 -5.24 -12.99
C THR A 13 -8.79 -5.59 -13.00
N VAL A 14 -7.97 -4.74 -12.38
CA VAL A 14 -6.57 -5.05 -12.08
C VAL A 14 -6.40 -5.24 -10.58
N ASN A 15 -5.53 -6.16 -10.21
CA ASN A 15 -5.23 -6.50 -8.83
C ASN A 15 -3.72 -6.48 -8.60
N ALA A 16 -3.29 -6.01 -7.45
CA ALA A 16 -1.93 -6.15 -6.97
C ALA A 16 -1.95 -6.57 -5.49
N THR A 17 -1.00 -7.40 -5.10
CA THR A 17 -0.86 -7.85 -3.70
C THR A 17 0.54 -7.56 -3.22
N VAL A 18 0.65 -6.99 -2.03
CA VAL A 18 1.88 -6.74 -1.29
C VAL A 18 1.92 -7.66 -0.09
N VAL A 19 3.03 -8.37 0.06
CA VAL A 19 3.31 -9.17 1.26
C VAL A 19 4.36 -8.43 2.08
N LEU A 20 4.02 -8.10 3.32
CA LEU A 20 4.93 -7.48 4.28
C LEU A 20 5.61 -8.59 5.10
N THR A 21 6.93 -8.68 5.00
CA THR A 21 7.76 -9.58 5.81
C THR A 21 8.81 -8.77 6.55
N GLY A 22 8.38 -8.02 7.56
CA GLY A 22 9.24 -7.16 8.36
C GLY A 22 10.12 -7.91 9.35
N VAL A 23 11.02 -7.17 10.00
CA VAL A 23 11.81 -7.67 11.13
C VAL A 23 10.93 -7.75 12.38
N VAL A 24 11.17 -8.74 13.24
CA VAL A 24 10.49 -8.91 14.55
C VAL A 24 8.97 -9.11 14.43
N GLY A 25 8.53 -10.07 13.61
CA GLY A 25 7.13 -10.53 13.59
C GLY A 25 6.11 -9.58 12.94
N ARG A 26 6.56 -8.44 12.41
CA ARG A 26 5.71 -7.52 11.63
C ARG A 26 5.41 -8.11 10.27
N ILE A 27 4.21 -8.66 10.10
CA ILE A 27 3.79 -9.32 8.86
C ILE A 27 2.42 -8.84 8.43
N GLY A 28 2.11 -9.00 7.15
CA GLY A 28 0.80 -8.62 6.64
C GLY A 28 0.65 -8.88 5.17
N THR A 29 -0.59 -8.80 4.69
CA THR A 29 -0.92 -8.83 3.27
C THR A 29 -1.85 -7.68 2.97
N ILE A 30 -1.57 -6.96 1.88
CA ILE A 30 -2.34 -5.80 1.42
C ILE A 30 -2.67 -6.02 -0.05
N SER A 31 -3.94 -5.88 -0.39
CA SER A 31 -4.47 -6.01 -1.74
C SER A 31 -4.95 -4.67 -2.25
N PHE A 32 -4.62 -4.39 -3.51
CA PHE A 32 -5.06 -3.22 -4.26
C PHE A 32 -5.90 -3.71 -5.43
N THR A 33 -7.12 -3.19 -5.56
CA THR A 33 -8.04 -3.55 -6.64
C THR A 33 -8.57 -2.28 -7.30
N GLN A 34 -8.55 -2.24 -8.63
CA GLN A 34 -9.08 -1.11 -9.40
C GLN A 34 -9.90 -1.61 -10.59
N GLU A 35 -11.14 -1.14 -10.70
CA GLU A 35 -12.00 -1.38 -11.87
C GLU A 35 -11.94 -0.19 -12.83
N GLY A 36 -11.58 -0.45 -14.08
CA GLY A 36 -11.43 0.59 -15.11
C GLY A 36 -10.50 1.71 -14.61
N ASN A 37 -10.83 2.95 -14.96
CA ASN A 37 -10.13 4.13 -14.44
C ASN A 37 -10.70 4.62 -13.09
N GLY A 38 -11.35 3.74 -12.33
CA GLY A 38 -12.00 4.06 -11.06
C GLY A 38 -11.02 4.26 -9.90
N THR A 39 -11.56 4.42 -8.69
CA THR A 39 -10.77 4.49 -7.47
C THR A 39 -10.13 3.14 -7.17
N THR A 40 -8.88 3.14 -6.72
CA THR A 40 -8.23 1.93 -6.20
C THR A 40 -8.73 1.67 -4.78
N THR A 41 -9.31 0.51 -4.56
CA THR A 41 -9.66 -0.01 -3.22
C THR A 41 -8.43 -0.68 -2.63
N VAL A 42 -8.21 -0.49 -1.33
CA VAL A 42 -7.10 -1.08 -0.60
C VAL A 42 -7.66 -1.78 0.62
N GLU A 43 -7.34 -3.07 0.75
CA GLU A 43 -7.75 -3.90 1.87
C GLU A 43 -6.52 -4.65 2.40
N GLY A 44 -6.45 -4.92 3.69
CA GLY A 44 -5.31 -5.62 4.25
C GLY A 44 -5.45 -6.09 5.68
N ASN A 45 -4.49 -6.91 6.08
CA ASN A 45 -4.25 -7.28 7.46
C ASN A 45 -2.78 -7.11 7.80
N ILE A 46 -2.50 -6.61 8.99
CA ILE A 46 -1.15 -6.43 9.52
C ILE A 46 -1.14 -6.90 10.97
N SER A 47 -0.06 -7.58 11.40
CA SER A 47 0.17 -7.99 12.77
C SER A 47 1.58 -7.66 13.25
N GLY A 48 1.79 -7.71 14.57
CA GLY A 48 3.09 -7.45 15.19
C GLY A 48 3.49 -5.97 15.22
N VAL A 49 2.53 -5.07 15.03
CA VAL A 49 2.72 -3.62 15.09
C VAL A 49 2.27 -3.13 16.46
N THR A 50 2.88 -2.07 16.98
CA THR A 50 2.49 -1.50 18.27
C THR A 50 1.07 -0.92 18.21
N PRO A 51 0.24 -1.07 19.26
CA PRO A 51 -1.11 -0.48 19.28
C PRO A 51 -1.12 1.03 19.01
N GLY A 52 -2.20 1.53 18.41
CA GLY A 52 -2.43 2.96 18.12
C GLY A 52 -2.55 3.29 16.64
N ASP A 53 -2.45 4.58 16.32
CA ASP A 53 -2.62 5.08 14.95
C ASP A 53 -1.32 4.99 14.14
N HIS A 54 -1.43 4.41 12.96
CA HIS A 54 -0.34 4.28 11.98
C HIS A 54 -0.80 4.75 10.60
N ALA A 55 0.16 4.84 9.69
CA ALA A 55 -0.09 5.10 8.28
C ALA A 55 0.67 4.09 7.43
N LEU A 56 0.11 3.72 6.28
CA LEU A 56 0.78 2.97 5.25
C LEU A 56 1.32 3.94 4.20
N VAL A 57 2.61 3.84 3.90
CA VAL A 57 3.27 4.71 2.91
C VAL A 57 3.65 3.87 1.69
N ILE A 58 3.22 4.30 0.51
CA ILE A 58 3.66 3.71 -0.75
C ILE A 58 4.93 4.46 -1.18
N HIS A 59 6.03 3.73 -1.31
CA HIS A 59 7.31 4.29 -1.70
C HIS A 59 7.56 4.21 -3.21
N THR A 60 8.48 5.04 -3.72
CA THR A 60 8.75 5.19 -5.16
C THR A 60 9.41 3.96 -5.79
N TYR A 61 10.22 3.21 -5.03
CA TYR A 61 10.97 2.06 -5.53
C TYR A 61 10.60 0.79 -4.78
N GLY A 62 10.45 -0.32 -5.52
CA GLY A 62 10.33 -1.67 -4.96
C GLY A 62 11.68 -2.28 -4.53
N ASN A 63 12.67 -1.45 -4.18
CA ASN A 63 14.00 -1.91 -3.77
C ASN A 63 14.04 -2.14 -2.27
N VAL A 64 13.91 -3.41 -1.87
CA VAL A 64 13.87 -3.87 -0.47
C VAL A 64 15.22 -4.35 0.07
N ASN A 65 16.34 -4.04 -0.62
CA ASN A 65 17.67 -4.52 -0.23
C ASN A 65 18.18 -3.95 1.10
N ASN A 66 17.67 -2.79 1.54
CA ASN A 66 18.01 -2.20 2.84
C ASN A 66 16.76 -1.64 3.52
N VAL A 67 15.84 -2.55 3.88
CA VAL A 67 14.59 -2.24 4.58
C VAL A 67 13.84 -1.10 3.87
N TRP A 68 13.37 -0.08 4.59
CA TRP A 68 12.60 1.03 4.04
C TRP A 68 13.48 2.11 3.39
N ILE A 69 14.77 2.16 3.70
CA ILE A 69 15.66 3.25 3.27
C ILE A 69 15.81 3.27 1.75
N THR A 70 16.00 2.10 1.13
CA THR A 70 16.21 1.98 -0.33
C THR A 70 14.94 2.06 -1.15
N THR A 71 13.76 2.08 -0.50
CA THR A 71 12.48 2.24 -1.19
C THR A 71 12.25 3.68 -1.68
N GLY A 72 13.05 4.65 -1.20
CA GLY A 72 13.04 6.04 -1.64
C GLY A 72 11.94 6.87 -0.97
N ALA A 73 11.64 8.05 -1.53
CA ALA A 73 10.59 8.93 -1.02
C ALA A 73 9.18 8.36 -1.26
N PRO A 74 8.14 8.84 -0.54
CA PRO A 74 6.75 8.49 -0.84
C PRO A 74 6.40 8.76 -2.31
N PHE A 75 5.73 7.80 -2.94
CA PHE A 75 5.27 7.89 -4.32
C PHE A 75 4.09 8.86 -4.42
N LYS A 76 4.21 9.90 -5.25
CA LYS A 76 3.21 10.97 -5.38
C LYS A 76 2.72 11.13 -6.83
N PRO A 77 2.02 10.12 -7.39
CA PRO A 77 1.46 10.23 -8.73
C PRO A 77 0.41 11.35 -8.75
N ALA A 78 0.44 12.18 -9.79
CA ALA A 78 -0.50 13.28 -10.00
C ALA A 78 -0.67 14.22 -8.77
N GLY A 79 0.35 14.37 -7.94
CA GLY A 79 0.33 15.25 -6.77
C GLY A 79 -0.40 14.69 -5.54
N THR A 80 -0.77 13.40 -5.54
CA THR A 80 -1.37 12.73 -4.38
C THR A 80 -0.35 12.54 -3.24
N LYS A 81 -0.82 12.27 -2.02
CA LYS A 81 0.05 12.16 -0.83
C LYS A 81 0.91 10.88 -0.80
N GLY A 82 0.48 9.79 -1.44
CA GLY A 82 1.15 8.48 -1.37
C GLY A 82 1.04 7.79 -0.01
N VAL A 83 0.05 8.18 0.79
CA VAL A 83 -0.17 7.72 2.15
C VAL A 83 -1.61 7.24 2.26
N ILE A 84 -1.80 6.12 2.95
CA ILE A 84 -3.09 5.61 3.40
C ILE A 84 -3.10 5.77 4.93
N ASP A 85 -3.89 6.72 5.38
CA ASP A 85 -4.02 7.17 6.75
C ASP A 85 -5.10 6.34 7.48
N ASN A 86 -5.32 6.62 8.77
CA ASN A 86 -6.44 6.06 9.54
C ASN A 86 -6.39 4.52 9.69
N ILE A 87 -5.18 3.98 9.82
CA ILE A 87 -4.93 2.58 10.14
C ILE A 87 -4.71 2.48 11.65
N THR A 88 -5.72 2.00 12.38
CA THR A 88 -5.62 1.82 13.83
C THR A 88 -5.30 0.37 14.15
N VAL A 89 -4.19 0.17 14.85
CA VAL A 89 -3.74 -1.14 15.36
C VAL A 89 -4.33 -1.34 16.75
N ASP A 90 -4.96 -2.48 16.96
CA ASP A 90 -5.58 -2.86 18.23
C ASP A 90 -4.56 -3.17 19.33
N VAL A 91 -5.05 -3.46 20.52
CA VAL A 91 -4.23 -3.74 21.71
C VAL A 91 -3.37 -5.00 21.57
N ASP A 92 -3.77 -5.94 20.72
CA ASP A 92 -3.06 -7.20 20.46
C ASP A 92 -2.04 -7.05 19.32
N GLY A 93 -1.95 -5.86 18.72
CA GLY A 93 -1.01 -5.55 17.66
C GLY A 93 -1.49 -5.98 16.27
N TYR A 94 -2.80 -6.13 16.09
CA TYR A 94 -3.45 -6.49 14.84
C TYR A 94 -4.23 -5.32 14.24
N CYS A 95 -4.33 -5.30 12.91
CA CYS A 95 -5.16 -4.35 12.19
C CYS A 95 -5.74 -5.00 10.93
N TYR A 96 -6.98 -4.62 10.62
CA TYR A 96 -7.69 -4.94 9.39
C TYR A 96 -8.28 -3.64 8.84
N PHE A 97 -8.11 -3.40 7.55
CA PHE A 97 -8.61 -2.20 6.87
C PHE A 97 -8.99 -2.52 5.43
#